data_AF-A0A2C6E5J9-F1
#
_entry.id   AF-A0A2C6E5J9-F1
#
_cell.length_a   1.000
_cell.length_b   1.000
_cell.length_c   1.000
_cell.angle_alpha   90.00
_cell.angle_beta   90.00
_cell.angle_gamma   90.00
#
_symmetry.space_group_name_H-M   'P 1'
#
loop_
_entity.id
_entity.type
_entity.pdbx_description
1 polymer ?
#
loop_
_entity_poly.entity_id
_entity_poly.type
_entity_poly.pdbx_seq_one_letter_code
_entity_poly.pdbx_strand_id
1 'polypeptide(L)'
;MDKMVKKMKGLWEKKYSSFQGMLMDSGESKEDILLHKVLFTIISLAIAIAGLLFLVNLVLIFITDKAGAFGDFFGGILNPILTFFTLFGLIVTIVIQRKEFRLARFEYEKTADALGTTAIETTFFNILDLHHNLVSNLKLDMKELSNKTKAERIFTEIAETFFQRTMGNALLDKDEIVEGREVFETIIKFLTSNSESAENSLERYKFIQNNLNHILGHYFRNLYQALKIINNYDDNKLSEADKRKYTSILRAQLSTKELAILFLNCIEGVSDNGEFKNLLIRYEMLEHLPIQAVEGGYKLAGSEKPLANDEMFLQYQKEKVFDKIDLSKHFGGAFGKNKNVPYKLNRPSQEV
;
A
#
# COMPACT_ATOMS: atom_id res chain seq x y z
N MET A 1 -57.14 -14.24 -44.22
CA MET A 1 -56.00 -13.34 -43.91
C MET A 1 -55.49 -13.51 -42.48
N ASP A 2 -56.36 -13.43 -41.47
CA ASP A 2 -55.93 -13.30 -40.07
C ASP A 2 -55.18 -14.53 -39.50
N LYS A 3 -55.62 -15.75 -39.82
CA LYS A 3 -54.90 -17.00 -39.46
C LYS A 3 -53.50 -17.11 -40.11
N MET A 4 -53.31 -16.55 -41.30
CA MET A 4 -52.06 -16.63 -42.05
C MET A 4 -51.03 -15.63 -41.53
N VAL A 5 -51.46 -14.41 -41.18
CA VAL A 5 -50.63 -13.39 -40.52
C VAL A 5 -50.16 -13.86 -39.15
N LYS A 6 -51.05 -14.50 -38.37
CA LYS A 6 -50.71 -15.05 -37.04
C LYS A 6 -49.69 -16.19 -37.13
N LYS A 7 -49.79 -17.04 -38.16
CA LYS A 7 -48.84 -18.12 -38.43
C LYS A 7 -47.46 -17.59 -38.87
N MET A 8 -47.43 -16.53 -39.68
CA MET A 8 -46.18 -15.86 -40.07
C MET A 8 -45.49 -15.17 -38.90
N LYS A 9 -46.25 -14.48 -38.03
CA LYS A 9 -45.70 -13.88 -36.79
C LYS A 9 -45.08 -14.93 -35.87
N GLY A 10 -45.76 -16.05 -35.65
CA GLY A 10 -45.21 -17.13 -34.80
C GLY A 10 -43.93 -17.77 -35.38
N LEU A 11 -43.82 -17.88 -36.70
CA LEU A 11 -42.58 -18.35 -37.35
C LEU A 11 -41.44 -17.32 -37.25
N TRP A 12 -41.77 -16.04 -37.35
CA TRP A 12 -40.82 -14.94 -37.18
C TRP A 12 -40.24 -14.92 -35.76
N GLU A 13 -41.11 -14.99 -34.74
CA GLU A 13 -40.71 -15.01 -33.32
C GLU A 13 -39.84 -16.24 -32.99
N LYS A 14 -40.19 -17.42 -33.52
CA LYS A 14 -39.41 -18.64 -33.32
C LYS A 14 -38.00 -18.55 -33.94
N LYS A 15 -37.89 -17.99 -35.16
CA LYS A 15 -36.59 -17.80 -35.82
C LYS A 15 -35.76 -16.71 -35.14
N TYR A 16 -36.38 -15.63 -34.69
CA TYR A 16 -35.72 -14.58 -33.93
C TYR A 16 -35.19 -15.11 -32.58
N SER A 17 -36.00 -15.90 -31.87
CA SER A 17 -35.58 -16.55 -30.61
C SER A 17 -34.41 -17.52 -30.80
N SER A 18 -34.39 -18.29 -31.89
CA SER A 18 -33.25 -19.16 -32.22
C SER A 18 -31.98 -18.39 -32.58
N PHE A 19 -32.12 -17.28 -33.33
CA PHE A 19 -30.99 -16.39 -33.66
C PHE A 19 -30.43 -15.72 -32.41
N GLN A 20 -31.33 -15.27 -31.53
CA GLN A 20 -31.00 -14.71 -30.23
C GLN A 20 -30.26 -15.75 -29.36
N GLY A 21 -30.71 -17.00 -29.32
CA GLY A 21 -30.05 -18.07 -28.55
C GLY A 21 -28.65 -18.47 -29.06
N MET A 22 -28.29 -18.16 -30.31
CA MET A 22 -26.94 -18.42 -30.83
C MET A 22 -25.94 -17.30 -30.54
N LEU A 23 -26.42 -16.12 -30.16
CA LEU A 23 -25.61 -14.92 -29.91
C LEU A 23 -25.65 -14.46 -28.46
N MET A 24 -26.56 -14.98 -27.64
CA MET A 24 -26.68 -14.61 -26.24
C MET A 24 -25.77 -15.45 -25.34
N ASP A 25 -25.07 -14.75 -24.44
CA ASP A 25 -24.70 -15.27 -23.14
C ASP A 25 -25.50 -14.53 -22.05
N SER A 26 -25.74 -15.19 -20.91
CA SER A 26 -26.65 -14.77 -19.84
C SER A 26 -26.13 -13.54 -19.08
N GLY A 27 -26.22 -12.36 -19.66
CA GLY A 27 -25.83 -11.11 -19.00
C GLY A 27 -25.96 -9.81 -19.82
N GLU A 28 -26.76 -9.78 -20.89
CA GLU A 28 -26.78 -8.65 -21.83
C GLU A 28 -27.70 -7.47 -21.44
N SER A 29 -27.27 -6.26 -21.83
CA SER A 29 -27.98 -5.00 -21.61
C SER A 29 -29.11 -4.78 -22.64
N LYS A 30 -30.04 -3.85 -22.36
CA LYS A 30 -31.15 -3.52 -23.29
C LYS A 30 -30.67 -3.06 -24.68
N GLU A 31 -29.50 -2.44 -24.77
CA GLU A 31 -28.92 -1.97 -26.04
C GLU A 31 -28.47 -3.15 -26.91
N ASP A 32 -27.92 -4.20 -26.30
CA ASP A 32 -27.50 -5.40 -27.00
C ASP A 32 -28.73 -6.10 -27.62
N ILE A 33 -29.82 -6.21 -26.86
CA ILE A 33 -31.09 -6.80 -27.36
C ILE A 33 -31.63 -6.04 -28.59
N LEU A 34 -31.52 -4.71 -28.60
CA LEU A 34 -31.99 -3.88 -29.72
C LEU A 34 -31.13 -4.08 -30.97
N LEU A 35 -29.81 -4.16 -30.81
CA LEU A 35 -28.90 -4.44 -31.92
C LEU A 35 -29.24 -5.77 -32.57
N HIS A 36 -29.41 -6.84 -31.78
CA HIS A 36 -29.76 -8.17 -32.28
C HIS A 36 -31.09 -8.18 -33.05
N LYS A 37 -32.08 -7.38 -32.62
CA LYS A 37 -33.34 -7.20 -33.36
C LYS A 37 -33.11 -6.55 -34.70
N VAL A 38 -32.39 -5.43 -34.74
CA VAL A 38 -32.10 -4.71 -35.98
C VAL A 38 -31.34 -5.60 -36.95
N LEU A 39 -30.35 -6.34 -36.44
CA LEU A 39 -29.52 -7.28 -37.17
C LEU A 39 -30.37 -8.37 -37.86
N PHE A 40 -31.24 -9.03 -37.10
CA PHE A 40 -32.15 -10.06 -37.63
C PHE A 40 -33.12 -9.49 -38.67
N THR A 41 -33.63 -8.29 -38.44
CA THR A 41 -34.61 -7.63 -39.33
C THR A 41 -33.97 -7.27 -40.68
N ILE A 42 -32.72 -6.80 -40.67
CA ILE A 42 -31.98 -6.47 -41.89
C ILE A 42 -31.67 -7.73 -42.72
N ILE A 43 -31.22 -8.82 -42.09
CA ILE A 43 -30.93 -10.09 -42.79
C ILE A 43 -32.20 -10.66 -43.42
N SER A 44 -33.28 -10.73 -42.64
CA SER A 44 -34.55 -11.29 -43.11
C SER A 44 -35.15 -10.47 -44.27
N LEU A 45 -35.02 -9.14 -44.22
CA LEU A 45 -35.42 -8.26 -45.33
C LEU A 45 -34.56 -8.49 -46.57
N ALA A 46 -33.23 -8.59 -46.43
CA ALA A 46 -32.32 -8.86 -47.55
C ALA A 46 -32.62 -10.20 -48.23
N ILE A 47 -32.86 -11.26 -47.45
CA ILE A 47 -33.25 -12.59 -47.96
C ILE A 47 -34.62 -12.52 -48.65
N ALA A 48 -35.59 -11.79 -48.09
CA ALA A 48 -36.91 -11.64 -48.69
C ALA A 48 -36.86 -10.90 -50.04
N ILE A 49 -36.08 -9.81 -50.12
CA ILE A 49 -35.87 -9.06 -51.36
C ILE A 49 -35.17 -9.93 -52.40
N ALA A 50 -34.11 -10.66 -52.01
CA ALA A 50 -33.40 -11.58 -52.90
C ALA A 50 -34.34 -12.69 -53.43
N GLY A 51 -35.15 -13.28 -52.57
CA GLY A 51 -36.13 -14.30 -52.95
C GLY A 51 -37.23 -13.77 -53.87
N LEU A 52 -37.70 -12.54 -53.63
CA LEU A 52 -38.68 -11.88 -54.51
C LEU A 52 -38.10 -11.60 -55.89
N LEU A 53 -36.89 -11.04 -55.96
CA LEU A 53 -36.20 -10.76 -57.23
C LEU A 53 -35.92 -12.05 -58.01
N PHE A 54 -35.57 -13.13 -57.31
CA PHE A 54 -35.40 -14.46 -57.92
C PHE A 54 -36.72 -14.99 -58.51
N LEU A 55 -37.84 -14.87 -57.79
CA LEU A 55 -39.16 -15.28 -58.29
C LEU A 55 -39.61 -14.48 -59.51
N VAL A 56 -39.45 -13.15 -59.48
CA VAL A 56 -39.77 -12.28 -60.63
C VAL A 56 -38.97 -12.70 -61.86
N ASN A 57 -37.67 -12.97 -61.68
CA ASN A 57 -36.81 -13.41 -62.78
C ASN A 57 -37.20 -14.80 -63.31
N LEU A 58 -37.57 -15.73 -62.43
CA LEU A 58 -38.03 -17.08 -62.81
C LEU A 58 -39.31 -17.01 -63.67
N VAL A 59 -40.25 -16.11 -63.32
CA VAL A 59 -41.44 -15.84 -64.13
C VAL A 59 -41.08 -15.22 -65.49
N LEU A 60 -40.11 -14.31 -65.53
CA LEU A 60 -39.65 -13.64 -66.76
C LEU A 60 -38.99 -14.60 -67.74
N ILE A 61 -38.19 -15.57 -67.25
CA ILE A 61 -37.60 -16.64 -68.08
C ILE A 61 -38.70 -17.45 -68.75
N PHE A 62 -39.71 -17.88 -67.98
CA PHE A 62 -40.82 -18.70 -68.48
C PHE A 62 -41.62 -17.98 -69.59
N ILE A 63 -41.61 -16.65 -69.60
CA ILE A 63 -42.31 -15.82 -70.60
C ILE A 63 -41.44 -15.51 -71.82
N THR A 64 -40.12 -15.43 -71.69
CA THR A 64 -39.26 -14.75 -72.69
C THR A 64 -38.15 -15.63 -73.29
N ASP A 65 -37.91 -16.85 -72.79
CA ASP A 65 -36.94 -17.85 -73.31
C ASP A 65 -35.49 -17.32 -73.52
N LYS A 66 -35.10 -16.25 -72.81
CA LYS A 66 -33.77 -15.62 -72.88
C LYS A 66 -32.91 -15.96 -71.66
N ALA A 67 -32.31 -17.15 -71.69
CA ALA A 67 -31.44 -17.63 -70.61
C ALA A 67 -30.19 -16.74 -70.35
N GLY A 68 -29.70 -16.01 -71.36
CA GLY A 68 -28.58 -15.07 -71.19
C GLY A 68 -28.89 -13.88 -70.27
N ALA A 69 -30.09 -13.29 -70.42
CA ALA A 69 -30.53 -12.17 -69.58
C ALA A 69 -30.73 -12.57 -68.11
N PHE A 70 -31.04 -13.85 -67.85
CA PHE A 70 -31.07 -14.40 -66.50
C PHE A 70 -29.68 -14.43 -65.87
N GLY A 71 -28.68 -14.88 -66.61
CA GLY A 71 -27.28 -14.91 -66.16
C GLY A 71 -26.77 -13.51 -65.80
N ASP A 72 -27.06 -12.51 -66.64
CA ASP A 72 -26.67 -11.12 -66.41
C ASP A 72 -27.33 -10.53 -65.15
N PHE A 73 -28.63 -10.80 -64.92
CA PHE A 73 -29.33 -10.37 -63.71
C PHE A 73 -28.84 -11.10 -62.46
N PHE A 74 -28.62 -12.42 -62.56
CA PHE A 74 -28.14 -13.24 -61.45
C PHE A 74 -26.73 -12.79 -61.04
N GLY A 75 -25.81 -12.59 -61.99
CA GLY A 75 -24.48 -12.05 -61.71
C GLY A 75 -24.50 -10.61 -61.18
N GLY A 76 -25.39 -9.76 -61.71
CA GLY A 76 -25.54 -8.37 -61.28
C GLY A 76 -26.10 -8.19 -59.86
N ILE A 77 -26.91 -9.13 -59.37
CA ILE A 77 -27.53 -9.07 -58.04
C ILE A 77 -26.79 -9.91 -57.00
N LEU A 78 -26.26 -11.08 -57.39
CA LEU A 78 -25.57 -11.98 -56.47
C LEU A 78 -24.33 -11.31 -55.87
N ASN A 79 -23.53 -10.61 -56.67
CA ASN A 79 -22.32 -9.95 -56.21
C ASN A 79 -22.61 -8.88 -55.13
N PRO A 80 -23.49 -7.89 -55.36
CA PRO A 80 -23.89 -6.94 -54.32
C PRO A 80 -24.46 -7.58 -53.06
N ILE A 81 -25.24 -8.66 -53.18
CA ILE A 81 -25.78 -9.40 -52.03
C ILE A 81 -24.65 -10.05 -51.22
N LEU A 82 -23.69 -10.71 -51.88
CA LEU A 82 -22.54 -11.32 -51.21
C LEU A 82 -21.63 -10.26 -50.56
N THR A 83 -21.43 -9.11 -51.21
CA THR A 83 -20.71 -7.96 -50.63
C THR A 83 -21.45 -7.41 -49.42
N PHE A 84 -22.78 -7.30 -49.48
CA PHE A 84 -23.60 -6.89 -48.35
C PHE A 84 -23.47 -7.83 -47.17
N PHE A 85 -23.55 -9.15 -47.38
CA PHE A 85 -23.36 -10.14 -46.32
C PHE A 85 -21.94 -10.11 -45.74
N THR A 86 -20.92 -9.88 -46.57
CA THR A 86 -19.53 -9.70 -46.11
C THR A 86 -19.39 -8.47 -45.21
N LEU A 87 -19.90 -7.31 -45.65
CA LEU A 87 -19.89 -6.08 -44.86
C LEU A 87 -20.68 -6.25 -43.56
N PHE A 88 -21.82 -6.92 -43.64
CA PHE A 88 -22.65 -7.22 -42.49
C PHE A 88 -21.95 -8.14 -41.48
N GLY A 89 -21.32 -9.22 -41.94
CA GLY A 89 -20.51 -10.10 -41.10
C GLY A 89 -19.35 -9.35 -40.43
N LEU A 90 -18.71 -8.42 -41.15
CA LEU A 90 -17.68 -7.55 -40.58
C LEU A 90 -18.23 -6.64 -39.48
N ILE A 91 -19.39 -6.01 -39.71
CA ILE A 91 -20.05 -5.16 -38.69
C ILE A 91 -20.39 -5.99 -37.45
N VAL A 92 -20.98 -7.18 -37.61
CA VAL A 92 -21.27 -8.08 -36.49
C VAL A 92 -20.01 -8.41 -35.72
N THR A 93 -18.93 -8.75 -36.44
CA THR A 93 -17.63 -9.06 -35.84
C THR A 93 -17.08 -7.87 -35.03
N ILE A 94 -17.13 -6.66 -35.59
CA ILE A 94 -16.69 -5.43 -34.90
C ILE A 94 -17.51 -5.19 -33.64
N VAL A 95 -18.82 -5.42 -33.68
CA VAL A 95 -19.66 -5.22 -32.51
C VAL A 95 -19.38 -6.26 -31.41
N ILE A 96 -19.26 -7.54 -31.77
CA ILE A 96 -18.89 -8.59 -30.82
C ILE A 96 -17.53 -8.26 -30.20
N GLN A 97 -16.52 -7.90 -31.02
CA GLN A 97 -15.21 -7.50 -30.53
C GLN A 97 -15.28 -6.31 -29.56
N ARG A 98 -16.09 -5.28 -29.87
CA ARG A 98 -16.27 -4.13 -28.98
C ARG A 98 -16.86 -4.53 -27.62
N LYS A 99 -17.79 -5.50 -27.59
CA LYS A 99 -18.36 -6.02 -26.36
C LYS A 99 -17.30 -6.78 -25.53
N GLU A 100 -16.57 -7.69 -26.16
CA GLU A 100 -15.48 -8.42 -25.51
C GLU A 100 -14.41 -7.47 -24.95
N PHE A 101 -14.04 -6.44 -25.70
CA PHE A 101 -13.12 -5.40 -25.23
C PHE A 101 -13.64 -4.64 -24.00
N ARG A 102 -14.95 -4.38 -23.91
CA ARG A 102 -15.55 -3.72 -22.72
C ARG A 102 -15.50 -4.63 -21.50
N LEU A 103 -15.84 -5.91 -21.65
CA LEU A 103 -15.76 -6.90 -20.57
C LEU A 103 -14.31 -7.09 -20.11
N ALA A 104 -13.38 -7.20 -21.05
CA ALA A 104 -11.95 -7.29 -20.76
C ALA A 104 -11.44 -6.06 -20.00
N ARG A 105 -11.88 -4.84 -20.37
CA ARG A 105 -11.52 -3.62 -19.65
C ARG A 105 -12.06 -3.60 -18.22
N PHE A 106 -13.27 -4.09 -18.01
CA PHE A 106 -13.88 -4.18 -16.69
C PHE A 106 -13.13 -5.17 -15.77
N GLU A 107 -12.83 -6.37 -16.27
CA GLU A 107 -12.03 -7.35 -15.51
C GLU A 107 -10.60 -6.85 -15.27
N TYR A 108 -10.02 -6.11 -16.23
CA TYR A 108 -8.70 -5.50 -16.07
C TYR A 108 -8.68 -4.46 -14.95
N GLU A 109 -9.70 -3.59 -14.87
CA GLU A 109 -9.83 -2.59 -13.81
C GLU A 109 -9.90 -3.27 -12.43
N LYS A 110 -10.75 -4.29 -12.29
CA LYS A 110 -10.85 -5.09 -11.07
C LYS A 110 -9.52 -5.77 -10.70
N THR A 111 -8.79 -6.27 -11.70
CA THR A 111 -7.46 -6.88 -11.50
C THR A 111 -6.43 -5.84 -11.08
N ALA A 112 -6.44 -4.64 -11.66
CA ALA A 112 -5.54 -3.56 -11.29
C ALA A 112 -5.74 -3.10 -9.85
N ASP A 113 -7.00 -3.00 -9.39
CA ASP A 113 -7.33 -2.67 -8.00
C ASP A 113 -6.86 -3.77 -7.03
N ALA A 114 -7.07 -5.04 -7.37
CA ALA A 114 -6.60 -6.17 -6.58
C ALA A 114 -5.06 -6.18 -6.46
N LEU A 115 -4.35 -5.95 -7.58
CA LEU A 115 -2.89 -5.84 -7.60
C LEU A 115 -2.39 -4.69 -6.73
N GLY A 116 -3.10 -3.55 -6.72
CA GLY A 116 -2.78 -2.42 -5.84
C GLY A 116 -2.82 -2.80 -4.37
N THR A 117 -3.88 -3.51 -3.95
CA THR A 117 -4.02 -4.01 -2.57
C THR A 117 -2.91 -5.00 -2.22
N THR A 118 -2.64 -5.97 -3.09
CA THR A 118 -1.56 -6.95 -2.89
C THR A 118 -0.19 -6.30 -2.80
N ALA A 119 0.08 -5.25 -3.58
CA ALA A 119 1.35 -4.52 -3.52
C ALA A 119 1.53 -3.81 -2.17
N ILE A 120 0.46 -3.25 -1.61
CA ILE A 120 0.46 -2.63 -0.27
C ILE A 120 0.74 -3.70 0.78
N GLU A 121 0.01 -4.82 0.76
CA GLU A 121 0.21 -5.94 1.70
C GLU A 121 1.63 -6.49 1.64
N THR A 122 2.15 -6.72 0.44
CA THR A 122 3.52 -7.20 0.22
C THR A 122 4.55 -6.22 0.78
N THR A 123 4.38 -4.92 0.51
CA THR A 123 5.27 -3.88 1.05
C THR A 123 5.22 -3.84 2.58
N PHE A 124 4.02 -3.97 3.16
CA PHE A 124 3.83 -4.00 4.61
C PHE A 124 4.54 -5.20 5.26
N PHE A 125 4.34 -6.42 4.74
CA PHE A 125 4.98 -7.61 5.31
C PHE A 125 6.51 -7.59 5.13
N ASN A 126 7.02 -7.08 4.00
CA ASN A 126 8.46 -6.87 3.83
C ASN A 126 9.04 -5.90 4.87
N ILE A 127 8.30 -4.84 5.22
CA ILE A 127 8.70 -3.91 6.28
C ILE A 127 8.67 -4.62 7.65
N LEU A 128 7.69 -5.48 7.90
CA LEU A 128 7.57 -6.27 9.12
C LEU A 128 8.75 -7.23 9.28
N ASP A 129 9.11 -7.94 8.20
CA ASP A 129 10.24 -8.86 8.17
C ASP A 129 11.55 -8.09 8.38
N LEU A 130 11.70 -6.91 7.74
CA LEU A 130 12.85 -6.05 7.97
C LEU A 130 12.93 -5.58 9.42
N HIS A 131 11.79 -5.28 10.06
CA HIS A 131 11.74 -4.93 11.47
C HIS A 131 12.22 -6.10 12.36
N HIS A 132 11.73 -7.32 12.12
CA HIS A 132 12.21 -8.50 12.86
C HIS A 132 13.70 -8.76 12.67
N ASN A 133 14.20 -8.61 11.44
CA ASN A 133 15.63 -8.73 11.15
C ASN A 133 16.45 -7.64 11.85
N LEU A 134 15.95 -6.40 11.92
CA LEU A 134 16.63 -5.33 12.65
C LEU A 134 16.69 -5.65 14.14
N VAL A 135 15.59 -6.14 14.72
CA VAL A 135 15.56 -6.59 16.12
C VAL A 135 16.56 -7.69 16.36
N SER A 136 16.58 -8.75 15.53
CA SER A 136 17.50 -9.88 15.74
C SER A 136 18.97 -9.49 15.60
N ASN A 137 19.26 -8.47 14.79
CA ASN A 137 20.61 -7.98 14.55
C ASN A 137 21.02 -6.81 15.46
N LEU A 138 20.18 -6.42 16.43
CA LEU A 138 20.59 -5.49 17.47
C LEU A 138 21.76 -6.09 18.24
N LYS A 139 22.82 -5.31 18.43
CA LYS A 139 23.97 -5.67 19.24
C LYS A 139 24.33 -4.51 20.14
N LEU A 140 24.52 -4.81 21.41
CA LEU A 140 24.97 -3.90 22.43
C LEU A 140 26.24 -4.47 23.04
N ASP A 141 27.37 -3.86 22.72
CA ASP A 141 28.61 -4.13 23.44
C ASP A 141 28.59 -3.36 24.76
N MET A 142 28.64 -4.09 25.86
CA MET A 142 28.61 -3.53 27.21
C MET A 142 29.81 -2.61 27.49
N LYS A 143 30.95 -2.81 26.80
CA LYS A 143 32.10 -1.88 26.87
C LYS A 143 31.80 -0.53 26.25
N GLU A 144 30.93 -0.45 25.25
CA GLU A 144 30.59 0.83 24.63
C GLU A 144 29.80 1.75 25.57
N LEU A 145 29.04 1.18 26.50
CA LEU A 145 28.42 1.93 27.61
C LEU A 145 29.47 2.56 28.53
N SER A 146 30.62 1.92 28.69
CA SER A 146 31.69 2.35 29.61
C SER A 146 32.73 3.27 28.95
N ASN A 147 33.06 3.05 27.67
CA ASN A 147 34.28 3.59 27.05
C ASN A 147 34.13 4.94 26.33
N LYS A 148 32.92 5.41 26.01
CA LYS A 148 32.76 6.63 25.22
C LYS A 148 32.72 7.92 26.06
N THR A 149 33.93 8.48 26.19
CA THR A 149 34.30 9.91 26.32
C THR A 149 34.35 10.53 27.73
N LYS A 150 35.47 11.25 27.99
CA LYS A 150 35.80 12.08 29.17
C LYS A 150 34.74 13.13 29.59
N ALA A 151 33.67 13.30 28.83
CA ALA A 151 32.72 14.40 28.99
C ALA A 151 31.75 14.20 30.16
N GLU A 152 31.49 12.95 30.61
CA GLU A 152 30.62 12.74 31.77
C GLU A 152 31.13 11.59 32.64
N ARG A 153 32.11 11.88 33.51
CA ARG A 153 32.64 10.93 34.51
C ARG A 153 31.53 10.20 35.27
N ILE A 154 30.42 10.90 35.56
CA ILE A 154 29.24 10.38 36.24
C ILE A 154 28.63 9.20 35.46
N PHE A 155 28.50 9.29 34.13
CA PHE A 155 27.90 8.21 33.33
C PHE A 155 28.86 7.03 33.15
N THR A 156 30.17 7.28 33.07
CA THR A 156 31.18 6.23 33.13
C THR A 156 31.14 5.49 34.47
N GLU A 157 31.09 6.21 35.59
CA GLU A 157 30.96 5.61 36.94
C GLU A 157 29.67 4.80 37.09
N ILE A 158 28.55 5.31 36.55
CA ILE A 158 27.28 4.60 36.51
C ILE A 158 27.38 3.32 35.66
N ALA A 159 28.00 3.40 34.48
CA ALA A 159 28.18 2.27 33.57
C ALA A 159 29.08 1.20 34.20
N GLU A 160 30.20 1.59 34.83
CA GLU A 160 31.10 0.71 35.57
C GLU A 160 30.38 0.06 36.74
N THR A 161 29.62 0.82 37.54
CA THR A 161 28.83 0.30 38.66
C THR A 161 27.76 -0.68 38.18
N PHE A 162 27.07 -0.35 37.09
CA PHE A 162 26.08 -1.22 36.45
C PHE A 162 26.71 -2.53 35.97
N PHE A 163 27.88 -2.44 35.34
CA PHE A 163 28.65 -3.59 34.85
C PHE A 163 29.04 -4.51 36.02
N GLN A 164 29.63 -3.96 37.07
CA GLN A 164 30.04 -4.70 38.27
C GLN A 164 28.86 -5.41 38.94
N ARG A 165 27.70 -4.76 39.04
CA ARG A 165 26.51 -5.34 39.68
C ARG A 165 25.83 -6.42 38.84
N THR A 166 25.84 -6.26 37.52
CA THR A 166 25.15 -7.18 36.61
C THR A 166 25.98 -8.44 36.34
N MET A 167 27.30 -8.31 36.25
CA MET A 167 28.19 -9.42 35.84
C MET A 167 28.99 -10.02 37.01
N GLY A 168 29.12 -9.34 38.16
CA GLY A 168 29.99 -9.77 39.25
C GLY A 168 31.49 -9.72 38.88
N ASN A 169 32.37 -10.02 39.84
CA ASN A 169 33.85 -9.98 39.63
C ASN A 169 34.41 -11.15 38.80
N ALA A 170 33.58 -12.07 38.34
CA ALA A 170 34.01 -13.28 37.64
C ALA A 170 33.38 -13.31 36.26
N LEU A 171 34.21 -13.50 35.23
CA LEU A 171 33.89 -13.61 33.79
C LEU A 171 34.12 -12.31 32.98
N LEU A 172 35.39 -11.90 32.88
CA LEU A 172 35.86 -10.88 31.90
C LEU A 172 36.13 -11.46 30.50
N ASP A 173 35.62 -12.65 30.16
CA ASP A 173 36.11 -13.39 28.99
C ASP A 173 35.03 -14.18 28.20
N LYS A 174 33.74 -13.92 28.43
CA LYS A 174 32.65 -14.42 27.57
C LYS A 174 31.90 -13.24 26.97
N ASP A 175 31.82 -13.25 25.64
CA ASP A 175 31.28 -12.21 24.75
C ASP A 175 30.34 -11.21 25.44
N GLU A 176 30.83 -9.97 25.59
CA GLU A 176 30.20 -8.80 26.22
C GLU A 176 29.06 -8.19 25.39
N ILE A 177 28.55 -8.98 24.44
CA ILE A 177 27.61 -8.52 23.43
C ILE A 177 26.24 -9.08 23.78
N VAL A 178 25.33 -8.17 24.12
CA VAL A 178 23.91 -8.50 24.23
C VAL A 178 23.29 -8.34 22.85
N GLU A 179 22.56 -9.35 22.39
CA GLU A 179 21.94 -9.35 21.07
C GLU A 179 20.41 -9.44 21.14
N GLY A 180 19.75 -8.99 20.08
CA GLY A 180 18.31 -9.18 19.94
C GLY A 180 17.48 -8.31 20.89
N ARG A 181 16.38 -8.88 21.38
CA ARG A 181 15.43 -8.18 22.28
C ARG A 181 15.99 -7.93 23.69
N GLU A 182 17.00 -8.69 24.11
CA GLU A 182 17.65 -8.51 25.42
C GLU A 182 18.38 -7.16 25.54
N VAL A 183 18.70 -6.53 24.40
CA VAL A 183 19.27 -5.18 24.36
C VAL A 183 18.35 -4.18 25.05
N PHE A 184 17.03 -4.26 24.84
CA PHE A 184 16.07 -3.33 25.44
C PHE A 184 16.00 -3.49 26.96
N GLU A 185 16.03 -4.73 27.46
CA GLU A 185 16.06 -5.01 28.90
C GLU A 185 17.34 -4.46 29.55
N THR A 186 18.48 -4.67 28.89
CA THR A 186 19.79 -4.20 29.35
C THR A 186 19.84 -2.67 29.40
N ILE A 187 19.30 -2.00 28.37
CA ILE A 187 19.18 -0.54 28.36
C ILE A 187 18.29 -0.08 29.51
N ILE A 188 17.10 -0.66 29.71
CA ILE A 188 16.21 -0.27 30.82
C ILE A 188 16.90 -0.39 32.18
N LYS A 189 17.65 -1.49 32.41
CA LYS A 189 18.41 -1.66 33.65
C LYS A 189 19.49 -0.59 33.80
N PHE A 190 20.21 -0.26 32.73
CA PHE A 190 21.19 0.84 32.75
C PHE A 190 20.54 2.20 33.06
N LEU A 191 19.40 2.51 32.41
CA LEU A 191 18.67 3.77 32.61
C LEU A 191 18.18 3.92 34.06
N THR A 192 17.85 2.81 34.72
CA THR A 192 17.31 2.80 36.08
C THR A 192 18.36 2.55 37.19
N SER A 193 19.57 2.13 36.83
CA SER A 193 20.64 1.80 37.79
C SER A 193 21.02 3.00 38.68
N ASN A 194 20.74 2.94 39.98
CA ASN A 194 20.93 4.08 40.90
C ASN A 194 20.20 5.36 40.44
N SER A 195 19.11 5.23 39.68
CA SER A 195 18.31 6.39 39.30
C SER A 195 17.41 6.83 40.46
N GLU A 196 17.51 8.11 40.82
CA GLU A 196 16.67 8.76 41.82
C GLU A 196 15.37 9.33 41.22
N SER A 197 15.32 9.59 39.91
CA SER A 197 14.18 10.24 39.24
C SER A 197 14.05 9.84 37.77
N ALA A 198 12.89 10.10 37.17
CA ALA A 198 12.65 9.84 35.74
C ALA A 198 13.52 10.70 34.83
N GLU A 199 13.87 11.92 35.25
CA GLU A 199 14.74 12.84 34.51
C GLU A 199 16.15 12.26 34.38
N ASN A 200 16.69 11.67 35.46
CA ASN A 200 18.00 11.00 35.42
C ASN A 200 18.00 9.85 34.40
N SER A 201 16.91 9.08 34.33
CA SER A 201 16.75 8.02 33.34
C SER A 201 16.62 8.58 31.91
N LEU A 202 15.92 9.70 31.71
CA LEU A 202 15.82 10.35 30.41
C LEU A 202 17.18 10.92 29.94
N GLU A 203 17.96 11.54 30.82
CA GLU A 203 19.30 12.04 30.47
C GLU A 203 20.25 10.91 30.07
N ARG A 204 20.19 9.76 30.74
CA ARG A 204 20.91 8.54 30.32
C ARG A 204 20.46 8.03 28.96
N TYR A 205 19.16 8.10 28.67
CA TYR A 205 18.68 7.73 27.35
C TYR A 205 19.16 8.71 26.28
N LYS A 206 19.17 10.01 26.55
CA LYS A 206 19.77 11.03 25.66
C LYS A 206 21.25 10.76 25.41
N PHE A 207 22.00 10.35 26.43
CA PHE A 207 23.40 9.95 26.27
C PHE A 207 23.55 8.79 25.27
N ILE A 208 22.75 7.72 25.43
CA ILE A 208 22.72 6.59 24.48
C ILE A 208 22.36 7.09 23.09
N GLN A 209 21.33 7.92 22.98
CA GLN A 209 20.86 8.43 21.70
C GLN A 209 21.92 9.28 20.98
N ASN A 210 22.69 10.09 21.71
CA ASN A 210 23.69 10.99 21.13
C ASN A 210 25.03 10.29 20.83
N ASN A 211 25.44 9.33 21.65
CA ASN A 211 26.77 8.70 21.57
C ASN A 211 26.75 7.28 20.99
N LEU A 212 25.62 6.59 21.12
CA LEU A 212 25.40 5.19 20.75
C LEU A 212 24.18 5.02 19.82
N ASN A 213 23.88 6.03 19.00
CA ASN A 213 22.74 6.00 18.07
C ASN A 213 22.76 4.80 17.12
N HIS A 214 23.94 4.26 16.81
CA HIS A 214 24.08 3.12 15.91
C HIS A 214 23.38 1.85 16.45
N ILE A 215 23.12 1.76 17.76
CA ILE A 215 22.43 0.64 18.40
C ILE A 215 20.94 0.67 18.06
N LEU A 216 20.22 1.71 18.48
CA LEU A 216 18.75 1.79 18.33
C LEU A 216 18.27 2.66 17.16
N GLY A 217 19.15 3.48 16.58
CA GLY A 217 18.78 4.48 15.58
C GLY A 217 18.26 3.88 14.28
N HIS A 218 18.85 2.78 13.80
CA HIS A 218 18.36 2.07 12.62
C HIS A 218 16.99 1.42 12.88
N TYR A 219 16.84 0.78 14.05
CA TYR A 219 15.59 0.18 14.49
C TYR A 219 14.45 1.20 14.55
N PHE A 220 14.63 2.32 15.26
CA PHE A 220 13.58 3.34 15.39
C PHE A 220 13.31 4.08 14.09
N ARG A 221 14.33 4.32 13.26
CA ARG A 221 14.13 4.92 11.94
C ARG A 221 13.29 4.00 11.05
N ASN A 222 13.52 2.69 11.08
CA ASN A 222 12.68 1.75 10.34
C ASN A 222 11.24 1.75 10.85
N LEU A 223 11.02 1.69 12.16
CA LEU A 223 9.68 1.74 12.75
C LEU A 223 8.95 3.05 12.37
N TYR A 224 9.66 4.18 12.41
CA TYR A 224 9.15 5.46 11.93
C TYR A 224 8.76 5.42 10.45
N GLN A 225 9.63 4.88 9.58
CA GLN A 225 9.32 4.77 8.15
C GLN A 225 8.14 3.83 7.88
N ALA A 226 8.02 2.74 8.63
CA ALA A 226 6.88 1.82 8.54
C ALA A 226 5.56 2.56 8.78
N LEU A 227 5.46 3.28 9.91
CA LEU A 227 4.28 4.09 10.24
C LEU A 227 4.04 5.19 9.22
N LYS A 228 5.11 5.85 8.77
CA LYS A 228 5.03 6.95 7.80
C LYS A 228 4.52 6.49 6.44
N ILE A 229 4.97 5.33 5.95
CA ILE A 229 4.51 4.75 4.68
C ILE A 229 3.00 4.45 4.78
N ILE A 230 2.57 3.76 5.85
CA ILE A 230 1.16 3.45 6.08
C ILE A 230 0.33 4.74 6.12
N ASN A 231 0.79 5.74 6.87
CA ASN A 231 0.10 7.02 7.03
C ASN A 231 -0.04 7.82 5.73
N ASN A 232 0.95 7.73 4.84
CA ASN A 232 1.03 8.56 3.64
C ASN A 232 0.29 7.96 2.44
N TYR A 233 -0.28 6.76 2.54
CA TYR A 233 -1.17 6.28 1.48
C TYR A 233 -2.42 7.17 1.38
N ASP A 234 -2.82 7.46 0.14
CA ASP A 234 -4.08 8.14 -0.15
C ASP A 234 -5.27 7.32 0.36
N ASP A 235 -6.30 7.97 0.89
CA ASP A 235 -7.48 7.28 1.44
C ASP A 235 -8.24 6.44 0.41
N ASN A 236 -8.11 6.79 -0.87
CA ASN A 236 -8.66 6.02 -1.99
C ASN A 236 -7.92 4.70 -2.23
N LYS A 237 -6.66 4.60 -1.81
CA LYS A 237 -5.82 3.40 -1.94
C LYS A 237 -5.80 2.56 -0.67
N LEU A 238 -5.83 3.24 0.48
CA LEU A 238 -5.80 2.61 1.78
C LEU A 238 -6.68 3.40 2.74
N SER A 239 -7.81 2.81 3.14
CA SER A 239 -8.75 3.49 4.05
C SER A 239 -8.11 3.73 5.43
N GLU A 240 -8.60 4.72 6.17
CA GLU A 240 -8.15 4.96 7.56
C GLU A 240 -8.35 3.72 8.46
N ALA A 241 -9.39 2.92 8.21
CA ALA A 241 -9.61 1.66 8.92
C ALA A 241 -8.50 0.64 8.63
N ASP A 242 -8.08 0.52 7.38
CA ASP A 242 -6.99 -0.37 6.98
C ASP A 242 -5.63 0.14 7.49
N LYS A 243 -5.38 1.46 7.48
CA LYS A 243 -4.20 2.05 8.12
C LYS A 243 -4.12 1.66 9.60
N ARG A 244 -5.24 1.76 10.34
CA ARG A 244 -5.34 1.31 11.74
C ARG A 244 -5.12 -0.20 11.88
N LYS A 245 -5.65 -1.01 10.98
CA LYS A 245 -5.40 -2.46 10.94
C LYS A 245 -3.90 -2.77 10.81
N TYR A 246 -3.21 -2.19 9.82
CA TYR A 246 -1.78 -2.44 9.62
C TYR A 246 -0.90 -1.94 10.77
N THR A 247 -1.19 -0.75 11.30
CA THR A 247 -0.44 -0.21 12.44
C THR A 247 -0.69 -1.00 13.73
N SER A 248 -1.89 -1.55 13.93
CA SER A 248 -2.18 -2.49 15.02
C SER A 248 -1.37 -3.80 14.91
N ILE A 249 -1.25 -4.36 13.69
CA ILE A 249 -0.41 -5.55 13.46
C ILE A 249 1.07 -5.25 13.75
N LEU A 250 1.57 -4.09 13.30
CA LEU A 250 2.93 -3.65 13.58
C LEU A 250 3.16 -3.43 15.08
N ARG A 251 2.22 -2.80 15.77
CA ARG A 251 2.24 -2.60 17.23
C ARG A 251 2.32 -3.92 17.98
N ALA A 252 1.62 -4.95 17.53
CA ALA A 252 1.66 -6.28 18.15
C ALA A 252 3.05 -6.96 18.07
N GLN A 253 3.96 -6.48 17.23
CA GLN A 253 5.34 -7.00 17.16
C GLN A 253 6.29 -6.41 18.20
N LEU A 254 5.87 -5.33 18.87
CA LEU A 254 6.68 -4.62 19.86
C LEU A 254 6.47 -5.22 21.25
N SER A 255 7.57 -5.61 21.89
CA SER A 255 7.56 -6.00 23.30
C SER A 255 7.29 -4.80 24.21
N THR A 256 6.87 -5.05 25.44
CA THR A 256 6.63 -4.00 26.43
C THR A 256 7.89 -3.15 26.70
N LYS A 257 9.08 -3.77 26.66
CA LYS A 257 10.37 -3.10 26.83
C LYS A 257 10.70 -2.20 25.64
N GLU A 258 10.41 -2.64 24.41
CA GLU A 258 10.50 -1.80 23.21
C GLU A 258 9.56 -0.60 23.30
N LEU A 259 8.31 -0.79 23.76
CA LEU A 259 7.36 0.32 23.94
C LEU A 259 7.87 1.34 24.97
N ALA A 260 8.51 0.89 26.06
CA ALA A 260 9.08 1.79 27.07
C ALA A 260 10.25 2.61 26.50
N ILE A 261 11.16 1.99 25.74
CA ILE A 261 12.25 2.73 25.10
C ILE A 261 11.73 3.61 23.95
N LEU A 262 10.72 3.17 23.21
CA LEU A 262 10.05 3.97 22.18
C LEU A 262 9.43 5.24 22.78
N PHE A 263 8.79 5.13 23.94
CA PHE A 263 8.27 6.27 24.70
C PHE A 263 9.39 7.27 25.02
N LEU A 264 10.56 6.82 25.48
CA LEU A 264 11.69 7.72 25.74
C LEU A 264 12.26 8.32 24.44
N ASN A 265 12.33 7.52 23.39
CA ASN A 265 12.86 7.93 22.09
C ASN A 265 12.06 9.08 21.46
N CYS A 266 10.75 9.09 21.66
CA CYS A 266 9.85 10.08 21.08
C CYS A 266 9.57 11.29 22.00
N ILE A 267 10.21 11.38 23.17
CA ILE A 267 10.23 12.61 23.97
C ILE A 267 10.84 13.75 23.16
N GLU A 268 10.29 14.94 23.33
CA GLU A 268 10.74 16.14 22.63
C GLU A 268 12.22 16.44 22.88
N GLY A 269 12.97 16.67 21.80
CA GLY A 269 14.40 16.96 21.86
C GLY A 269 15.30 15.73 21.99
N VAL A 270 14.76 14.51 21.89
CA VAL A 270 15.55 13.27 21.95
C VAL A 270 15.93 12.75 20.57
N SER A 271 14.95 12.37 19.72
CA SER A 271 15.25 11.78 18.40
C SER A 271 14.85 12.67 17.22
N ASP A 272 13.72 13.38 17.31
CA ASP A 272 13.23 14.29 16.29
C ASP A 272 12.44 15.46 16.90
N ASN A 273 11.75 16.25 16.08
CA ASN A 273 10.97 17.41 16.54
C ASN A 273 9.55 17.04 16.98
N GLY A 274 9.19 15.75 16.99
CA GLY A 274 7.87 15.21 17.31
C GLY A 274 7.18 14.51 16.12
N GLU A 275 7.83 14.40 14.95
CA GLU A 275 7.20 13.77 13.77
C GLU A 275 6.85 12.31 14.03
N PHE A 276 7.76 11.57 14.66
CA PHE A 276 7.50 10.18 15.07
C PHE A 276 6.47 10.13 16.19
N LYS A 277 6.56 11.02 17.18
CA LYS A 277 5.59 11.12 18.28
C LYS A 277 4.16 11.31 17.77
N ASN A 278 3.92 12.15 16.75
CA ASN A 278 2.60 12.32 16.18
C ASN A 278 2.02 11.04 15.58
N LEU A 279 2.86 10.21 14.94
CA LEU A 279 2.43 8.91 14.43
C LEU A 279 2.08 7.94 15.58
N LEU A 280 2.84 7.97 16.68
CA LEU A 280 2.53 7.20 17.89
C LEU A 280 1.16 7.59 18.46
N ILE A 281 0.85 8.89 18.51
CA ILE A 281 -0.43 9.42 19.00
C ILE A 281 -1.57 8.99 18.07
N ARG A 282 -1.40 9.21 16.76
CA ARG A 282 -2.43 8.91 15.74
C ARG A 282 -2.87 7.45 15.74
N TYR A 283 -1.91 6.54 15.88
CA TYR A 283 -2.14 5.10 15.81
C TYR A 283 -2.11 4.41 17.17
N GLU A 284 -2.12 5.19 18.26
CA GLU A 284 -2.19 4.68 19.64
C GLU A 284 -1.09 3.64 19.92
N MET A 285 0.12 3.90 19.43
CA MET A 285 1.21 2.92 19.41
C MET A 285 1.63 2.42 20.80
N LEU A 286 1.35 3.21 21.84
CA LEU A 286 1.71 2.93 23.23
C LEU A 286 0.54 2.34 24.06
N GLU A 287 -0.58 1.96 23.43
CA GLU A 287 -1.80 1.47 24.12
C GLU A 287 -1.52 0.32 25.12
N HIS A 288 -0.55 -0.54 24.82
CA HIS A 288 -0.22 -1.71 25.64
C HIS A 288 1.07 -1.54 26.46
N LEU A 289 1.53 -0.31 26.65
CA LEU A 289 2.66 -0.01 27.53
C LEU A 289 2.24 -0.24 28.99
N PRO A 290 2.88 -1.18 29.74
CA PRO A 290 2.58 -1.36 31.15
C PRO A 290 3.11 -0.17 31.95
N ILE A 291 2.23 0.51 32.68
CA ILE A 291 2.55 1.69 33.48
C ILE A 291 2.17 1.42 34.93
N GLN A 292 3.08 1.70 35.86
CA GLN A 292 2.83 1.61 37.29
C GLN A 292 3.31 2.88 37.99
N ALA A 293 2.38 3.60 38.63
CA ALA A 293 2.70 4.76 39.45
C ALA A 293 3.50 4.36 40.69
N VAL A 294 4.53 5.15 41.00
CA VAL A 294 5.42 4.98 42.16
C VAL A 294 5.85 6.35 42.67
N GLU A 295 6.50 6.37 43.84
CA GLU A 295 7.13 7.60 44.33
C GLU A 295 8.18 8.10 43.32
N GLY A 296 8.07 9.38 42.92
CA GLY A 296 8.96 10.00 41.95
C GLY A 296 8.61 9.79 40.47
N GLY A 297 7.47 9.16 40.15
CA GLY A 297 6.96 9.06 38.77
C GLY A 297 6.30 7.72 38.43
N TYR A 298 6.64 7.17 37.26
CA TYR A 298 6.04 5.95 36.74
C TYR A 298 7.09 4.95 36.28
N LYS A 299 6.96 3.71 36.72
CA LYS A 299 7.67 2.56 36.16
C LYS A 299 7.02 2.18 34.84
N LEU A 300 7.86 1.91 33.84
CA LEU A 300 7.42 1.45 32.52
C LEU A 300 7.93 0.04 32.28
N ALA A 301 7.06 -0.82 31.76
CA ALA A 301 7.40 -2.20 31.39
C ALA A 301 8.14 -2.98 32.50
N GLY A 302 7.72 -2.81 33.76
CA GLY A 302 8.33 -3.52 34.89
C GLY A 302 9.74 -3.06 35.26
N SER A 303 10.11 -1.82 34.93
CA SER A 303 11.38 -1.23 35.35
C SER A 303 11.51 -1.16 36.89
N GLU A 304 12.72 -1.25 37.42
CA GLU A 304 12.96 -1.23 38.87
C GLU A 304 12.71 0.15 39.51
N LYS A 305 12.99 1.21 38.74
CA LYS A 305 12.85 2.63 39.11
C LYS A 305 11.96 3.38 38.10
N PRO A 306 11.45 4.58 38.45
CA PRO A 306 10.68 5.40 37.53
C PRO A 306 11.45 5.69 36.23
N LEU A 307 10.78 5.56 35.10
CA LEU A 307 11.29 5.93 33.77
C LEU A 307 10.56 7.14 33.17
N ALA A 308 9.39 7.49 33.71
CA ALA A 308 8.58 8.60 33.23
C ALA A 308 8.02 9.44 34.37
N ASN A 309 7.72 10.70 34.09
CA ASN A 309 7.02 11.63 34.98
C ASN A 309 5.76 12.17 34.26
N ASP A 310 4.97 12.99 34.95
CA ASP A 310 3.75 13.57 34.39
C ASP A 310 4.03 14.44 33.15
N GLU A 311 5.09 15.26 33.17
CA GLU A 311 5.46 16.15 32.05
C GLU A 311 5.74 15.36 30.76
N MET A 312 6.41 14.21 30.87
CA MET A 312 6.68 13.33 29.74
C MET A 312 5.38 12.74 29.19
N PHE A 313 4.42 12.35 30.03
CA PHE A 313 3.11 11.86 29.55
C PHE A 313 2.27 12.95 28.89
N LEU A 314 2.31 14.19 29.40
CA LEU A 314 1.59 15.32 28.81
C LEU A 314 1.98 15.55 27.34
N GLN A 315 3.23 15.25 26.97
CA GLN A 315 3.71 15.36 25.60
C GLN A 315 3.01 14.43 24.59
N TYR A 316 2.35 13.37 25.05
CA TYR A 316 1.64 12.38 24.22
C TYR A 316 0.14 12.59 24.14
N GLN A 317 -0.43 13.60 24.83
CA GLN A 317 -1.87 13.82 24.82
C GLN A 317 -2.41 14.35 23.49
N LYS A 318 -1.61 15.12 22.75
CA LYS A 318 -2.02 15.78 21.51
C LYS A 318 -0.90 15.80 20.49
N GLU A 319 -1.26 15.64 19.22
CA GLU A 319 -0.31 15.82 18.11
C GLU A 319 0.29 17.23 18.17
N LYS A 320 1.62 17.31 18.01
CA LYS A 320 2.33 18.57 17.89
C LYS A 320 2.05 19.18 16.52
N VAL A 321 1.60 20.43 16.49
CA VAL A 321 1.45 21.18 15.24
C VAL A 321 2.83 21.73 14.85
N PHE A 322 3.28 21.40 13.65
CA PHE A 322 4.47 22.02 13.07
C PHE A 322 4.04 23.28 12.34
N ASP A 323 4.57 24.43 12.74
CA ASP A 323 4.51 25.62 11.89
C ASP A 323 5.13 25.27 10.53
N LYS A 324 4.52 25.72 9.44
CA LYS A 324 5.09 25.55 8.09
C LYS A 324 6.41 26.33 8.01
N ILE A 325 7.50 25.71 8.46
CA ILE A 325 8.85 26.24 8.27
C ILE A 325 9.09 26.24 6.75
N ASP A 326 9.36 27.43 6.22
CA ASP A 326 9.68 27.66 4.82
C ASP A 326 10.91 26.82 4.40
N LEU A 327 10.65 25.76 3.64
CA LEU A 327 11.64 24.79 3.16
C LEU A 327 12.52 25.32 2.02
N SER A 328 12.38 26.58 1.63
CA SER A 328 13.14 27.18 0.51
C SER A 328 14.61 27.49 0.82
N LYS A 329 15.13 27.18 2.02
CA LYS A 329 16.48 27.60 2.46
C LYS A 329 17.48 26.47 2.78
N HIS A 330 17.28 25.21 2.39
CA HIS A 330 18.23 24.12 2.71
C HIS A 330 18.72 23.37 1.46
N PHE A 331 19.99 22.91 1.49
CA PHE A 331 20.70 22.29 0.36
C PHE A 331 19.92 21.14 -0.28
N GLY A 332 19.54 21.29 -1.55
CA GLY A 332 19.16 20.17 -2.41
C GLY A 332 20.40 19.36 -2.83
N GLY A 333 20.27 18.03 -2.86
CA GLY A 333 21.34 17.08 -3.19
C GLY A 333 21.22 15.78 -2.40
N ALA A 334 22.31 15.01 -2.27
CA ALA A 334 22.35 13.75 -1.50
C ALA A 334 21.98 13.91 0.00
N PHE A 335 22.08 15.13 0.53
CA PHE A 335 21.80 15.44 1.93
C PHE A 335 20.35 15.85 2.21
N GLY A 336 19.52 16.04 1.18
CA GLY A 336 18.08 16.31 1.32
C GLY A 336 17.75 17.46 2.28
N LYS A 337 17.02 17.18 3.36
CA LYS A 337 16.62 18.18 4.38
C LYS A 337 17.52 18.19 5.62
N ASN A 338 18.73 17.62 5.55
CA ASN A 338 19.62 17.53 6.71
C ASN A 338 20.09 18.92 7.15
N LYS A 339 19.57 19.40 8.28
CA LYS A 339 19.86 20.72 8.85
C LYS A 339 21.31 20.89 9.30
N ASN A 340 22.05 19.79 9.49
CA ASN A 340 23.44 19.82 9.94
C ASN A 340 24.43 20.09 8.81
N VAL A 341 23.97 20.12 7.55
CA VAL A 341 24.81 20.51 6.42
C VAL A 341 24.84 22.03 6.33
N PRO A 342 26.02 22.68 6.44
CA PRO A 342 26.12 24.12 6.39
C PRO A 342 25.56 24.68 5.07
N TYR A 343 24.69 25.70 5.15
CA TYR A 343 24.06 26.34 3.98
C TYR A 343 25.03 27.07 3.05
N LYS A 344 26.22 27.46 3.55
CA LYS A 344 27.27 28.11 2.76
C LYS A 344 28.58 27.34 2.92
N LEU A 345 28.82 26.38 2.03
CA LEU A 345 30.13 25.78 1.86
C LEU A 345 30.85 26.56 0.74
N ASN A 346 31.70 27.51 1.10
CA ASN A 346 32.59 28.16 0.14
C ASN A 346 33.61 27.12 -0.33
N ARG A 347 33.74 26.91 -1.65
CA ARG A 347 34.84 26.12 -2.18
C ARG A 347 36.15 26.87 -1.85
N PRO A 348 37.16 26.22 -1.26
CA PRO A 348 38.49 26.82 -1.24
C PRO A 348 38.88 27.08 -2.68
N SER A 349 39.32 28.32 -2.96
CA SER A 349 39.90 28.70 -4.25
C SER A 349 40.98 27.67 -4.58
N GLN A 350 40.81 26.96 -5.69
CA GLN A 350 41.86 26.14 -6.25
C GLN A 350 43.02 27.09 -6.54
N GLU A 351 44.06 27.04 -5.73
CA GLU A 351 45.36 27.60 -6.09
C GLU A 351 45.84 26.79 -7.30
N VAL A 352 45.77 27.42 -8.47
CA VAL A 352 46.34 26.95 -9.74
C VAL A 352 47.77 27.40 -9.82
#